data_AF-A0A7V8Z038-F1
#
_entry.id   AF-A0A7V8Z038-F1
#
_cell.length_a   1.000
_cell.length_b   1.000
_cell.length_c   1.000
_cell.angle_alpha   90.00
_cell.angle_beta   90.00
_cell.angle_gamma   90.00
#
_symmetry.space_group_name_H-M   'P 1'
#
loop_
_entity.id
_entity.type
_entity.pdbx_description
1 polymer ?
#
loop_
_entity_poly.entity_id
_entity_poly.type
_entity_poly.pdbx_seq_one_letter_code
_entity_poly.pdbx_strand_id
1 'polypeptide(L)'
;MSEDEEQRLLAACELGDRTHTYTRRHYGKDREVSQTVNSDNPRLKTIILLTVDSGMRRGEMLKLRWSDIDFEQDKINIIGNHTKTERERDAPLSFRAKLALMKVRELYPTDEAETSWNQEKDFRGRLKRPF
;
A
#
# COMPACT_ATOMS: atom_id res chain seq x y z
N MET A 1 -10.69 10.44 -8.60
CA MET A 1 -9.50 11.21 -8.19
C MET A 1 -9.22 12.19 -9.31
N SER A 2 -9.06 13.48 -9.02
CA SER A 2 -8.66 14.43 -10.08
C SER A 2 -7.17 14.29 -10.37
N GLU A 3 -6.73 14.75 -11.54
CA GLU A 3 -5.31 14.77 -11.91
C GLU A 3 -4.47 15.60 -10.90
N ASP A 4 -5.02 16.73 -10.43
CA ASP A 4 -4.37 17.54 -9.39
C ASP A 4 -4.24 16.81 -8.05
N GLU A 5 -5.27 16.03 -7.67
CA GLU A 5 -5.26 15.23 -6.45
C GLU A 5 -4.20 14.13 -6.53
N GLU A 6 -4.10 13.47 -7.69
CA GLU A 6 -3.05 12.48 -7.97
C GLU A 6 -1.66 13.06 -7.81
N GLN A 7 -1.40 14.19 -8.48
CA GLN A 7 -0.09 14.82 -8.47
C GLN A 7 0.30 15.23 -7.05
N ARG A 8 -0.65 15.76 -6.26
CA ARG A 8 -0.41 16.09 -4.85
C ARG A 8 -0.06 14.86 -4.02
N LEU A 9 -0.76 13.75 -4.21
CA LEU A 9 -0.50 12.49 -3.49
C LEU A 9 0.83 11.85 -3.88
N LEU A 10 1.17 11.84 -5.18
CA LEU A 10 2.43 11.28 -5.66
C LEU A 10 3.60 12.14 -5.22
N ALA A 11 3.48 13.46 -5.36
CA ALA A 11 4.44 14.39 -4.79
C ALA A 11 4.61 14.05 -3.32
N ALA A 12 3.53 13.87 -2.54
CA ALA A 12 3.55 13.52 -1.11
C ALA A 12 4.40 12.29 -0.74
N CYS A 13 4.81 11.47 -1.70
CA CYS A 13 5.66 10.30 -1.47
C CYS A 13 7.12 10.47 -1.93
N GLU A 14 7.45 11.55 -2.65
CA GLU A 14 8.76 11.77 -3.24
C GLU A 14 9.82 12.21 -2.24
N LEU A 15 11.07 11.90 -2.58
CA LEU A 15 12.24 12.28 -1.79
C LEU A 15 12.30 13.81 -1.66
N GLY A 16 12.25 14.33 -0.44
CA GLY A 16 12.45 15.74 -0.19
C GLY A 16 11.91 16.21 1.14
N ASP A 17 12.33 17.42 1.53
CA ASP A 17 11.90 18.04 2.76
C ASP A 17 10.52 18.69 2.56
N ARG A 18 9.55 18.30 3.39
CA ARG A 18 8.23 18.92 3.47
C ARG A 18 8.12 19.66 4.78
N THR A 19 7.86 20.95 4.70
CA THR A 19 7.43 21.71 5.87
C THR A 19 5.91 21.73 5.91
N HIS A 20 5.34 21.16 6.97
CA HIS A 20 3.92 21.27 7.26
C HIS A 20 3.72 22.12 8.52
N THR A 21 2.85 23.12 8.39
CA THR A 21 2.47 24.00 9.48
C THR A 21 1.06 23.67 9.92
N TYR A 22 0.87 23.43 11.20
CA TYR A 22 -0.43 23.17 11.80
C TYR A 22 -0.56 23.89 13.14
N THR A 23 -1.79 24.21 13.51
CA THR A 23 -2.10 24.75 14.82
C THR A 23 -2.32 23.59 15.79
N ARG A 24 -1.64 23.63 16.94
CA ARG A 24 -1.90 22.71 18.05
C ARG A 24 -2.21 23.49 19.32
N ARG A 25 -3.18 23.02 20.07
CA ARG A 25 -3.50 23.61 21.38
C ARG A 25 -2.51 23.09 22.42
N HIS A 26 -1.89 24.01 23.14
CA HIS A 26 -0.93 23.69 24.20
C HIS A 26 -1.15 24.63 25.39
N TYR A 27 -1.53 24.07 26.55
CA TYR A 27 -1.96 24.81 27.75
C TYR A 27 -3.05 25.87 27.45
N GLY A 28 -4.07 25.49 26.70
CA GLY A 28 -5.21 26.38 26.38
C GLY A 28 -4.90 27.51 25.39
N LYS A 29 -3.67 27.60 24.86
CA LYS A 29 -3.30 28.54 23.80
C LYS A 29 -3.04 27.79 22.50
N ASP A 30 -3.53 28.32 21.40
CA ASP A 30 -3.22 27.79 20.08
C ASP A 30 -1.81 28.26 19.70
N ARG A 31 -0.95 27.31 19.31
CA ARG A 31 0.39 27.59 18.81
C ARG A 31 0.50 27.06 17.39
N GLU A 32 1.07 27.89 16.54
CA GLU A 32 1.50 27.46 15.22
C GLU A 32 2.82 26.69 15.35
N VAL A 33 2.84 25.50 14.78
CA VAL A 33 4.01 24.62 14.78
C VAL A 33 4.34 24.29 13.34
N SER A 34 5.56 24.60 12.92
CA SER A 34 6.12 24.18 11.64
C SER A 34 7.02 22.99 11.86
N GLN A 35 6.71 21.87 11.19
CA GLN A 35 7.52 20.67 11.23
C GLN A 35 8.02 20.36 9.83
N THR A 36 9.34 20.26 9.68
CA THR A 36 9.96 19.75 8.46
C THR A 36 10.15 18.25 8.59
N VAL A 37 9.63 17.50 7.63
CA VAL A 37 9.73 16.05 7.55
C VAL A 37 10.42 15.71 6.23
N ASN A 38 11.50 14.94 6.31
CA ASN A 38 12.07 14.33 5.14
C ASN A 38 11.14 13.18 4.69
N SER A 39 10.59 13.32 3.51
CA SER A 39 9.70 12.35 2.88
C SER A 39 10.52 11.48 1.96
N ASP A 40 10.46 10.15 2.11
CA ASP A 40 10.77 9.17 1.07
C ASP A 40 9.95 7.93 1.36
N ASN A 41 8.84 7.74 0.64
CA ASN A 41 7.95 6.63 0.90
C ASN A 41 7.59 5.85 -0.38
N PRO A 42 8.51 5.01 -0.86
CA PRO A 42 8.30 4.22 -2.07
C PRO A 42 7.13 3.23 -1.93
N ARG A 43 6.85 2.72 -0.72
CA ARG A 43 5.70 1.84 -0.46
C ARG A 43 4.37 2.58 -0.65
N LEU A 44 4.24 3.77 -0.07
CA LEU A 44 3.02 4.57 -0.20
C LEU A 44 2.80 5.00 -1.66
N LYS A 45 3.85 5.41 -2.37
CA LYS A 45 3.80 5.71 -3.81
C LYS A 45 3.26 4.52 -4.60
N THR A 46 3.76 3.32 -4.31
CA THR A 46 3.33 2.07 -4.97
C THR A 46 1.86 1.77 -4.70
N ILE A 47 1.40 1.89 -3.45
CA ILE A 47 -0.01 1.68 -3.08
C ILE A 47 -0.91 2.65 -3.85
N ILE A 48 -0.57 3.94 -3.90
CA ILE A 48 -1.34 4.95 -4.62
C ILE A 48 -1.45 4.56 -6.10
N LEU A 49 -0.32 4.31 -6.77
CA LEU A 49 -0.29 3.94 -8.19
C LEU A 49 -1.12 2.69 -8.48
N LEU A 50 -0.98 1.65 -7.66
CA LEU A 50 -1.79 0.44 -7.80
C LEU A 50 -3.28 0.75 -7.65
N THR A 51 -3.69 1.49 -6.61
CA THR A 51 -5.12 1.79 -6.40
C THR A 51 -5.72 2.61 -7.53
N VAL A 52 -4.96 3.57 -8.07
CA VAL A 52 -5.41 4.47 -9.13
C VAL A 52 -5.51 3.74 -10.46
N ASP A 53 -4.50 2.94 -10.80
CA ASP A 53 -4.40 2.34 -12.14
C ASP A 53 -5.19 1.04 -12.28
N SER A 54 -5.25 0.23 -11.23
CA SER A 54 -5.89 -1.10 -11.29
C SER A 54 -7.35 -1.08 -10.80
N GLY A 55 -7.78 0.02 -10.16
CA GLY A 55 -9.11 0.12 -9.55
C GLY A 55 -9.37 -0.91 -8.46
N MET A 56 -8.31 -1.42 -7.82
CA MET A 56 -8.42 -2.37 -6.71
C MET A 56 -9.11 -1.74 -5.51
N ARG A 57 -9.99 -2.49 -4.87
CA ARG A 57 -10.61 -2.06 -3.61
C ARG A 57 -9.58 -2.13 -2.48
N ARG A 58 -9.73 -1.27 -1.46
CA ARG A 58 -8.85 -1.26 -0.27
C ARG A 58 -8.66 -2.66 0.34
N GLY A 59 -9.71 -3.47 0.43
CA GLY A 59 -9.62 -4.83 0.99
C GLY A 59 -8.82 -5.80 0.12
N GLU A 60 -8.90 -5.66 -1.21
CA GLU A 60 -8.13 -6.45 -2.18
C GLU A 60 -6.65 -6.06 -2.09
N MET A 61 -6.36 -4.76 -2.04
CA MET A 61 -5.00 -4.22 -1.94
C MET A 61 -4.26 -4.67 -0.67
N LEU A 62 -4.94 -4.65 0.48
CA LEU A 62 -4.34 -5.02 1.76
C LEU A 62 -4.02 -6.51 1.89
N LYS A 63 -4.55 -7.34 0.99
CA LYS A 63 -4.38 -8.79 0.96
C LYS A 63 -3.54 -9.28 -0.22
N LEU A 64 -3.09 -8.36 -1.08
CA LEU A 64 -2.28 -8.65 -2.25
C LEU A 64 -0.94 -9.27 -1.84
N ARG A 65 -0.59 -10.41 -2.44
CA ARG A 65 0.71 -11.07 -2.26
C ARG A 65 1.54 -10.96 -3.52
N TRP A 66 2.86 -11.12 -3.39
CA TRP A 66 3.77 -11.14 -4.54
C TRP A 66 3.42 -12.25 -5.56
N SER A 67 2.91 -13.39 -5.09
CA SER A 67 2.44 -14.51 -5.93
C SER A 67 1.23 -14.15 -6.79
N ASP A 68 0.49 -13.12 -6.41
CA ASP A 68 -0.74 -12.72 -7.08
C ASP A 68 -0.46 -11.71 -8.22
N ILE A 69 0.81 -11.32 -8.43
CA ILE A 69 1.24 -10.35 -9.44
C ILE A 69 1.98 -11.07 -10.56
N ASP A 70 1.42 -11.03 -11.77
CA ASP A 70 2.06 -11.53 -12.98
C ASP A 70 2.79 -10.37 -13.69
N PHE A 71 4.11 -10.32 -13.50
CA PHE A 71 4.98 -9.33 -14.12
C PHE A 71 5.26 -9.62 -15.60
N GLU A 72 4.96 -10.81 -16.12
CA GLU A 72 5.16 -11.15 -17.53
C GLU A 72 3.96 -10.70 -18.36
N GLN A 73 2.76 -10.89 -17.83
CA GLN A 73 1.50 -10.52 -18.50
C GLN A 73 0.97 -9.15 -18.11
N ASP A 74 1.66 -8.44 -17.20
CA ASP A 74 1.24 -7.14 -16.66
C ASP A 74 -0.17 -7.18 -16.05
N LYS A 75 -0.40 -8.16 -15.17
CA LYS A 75 -1.69 -8.38 -14.51
C LYS A 75 -1.55 -8.63 -13.01
N ILE A 76 -2.63 -8.33 -12.30
CA ILE A 76 -2.82 -8.62 -10.89
C ILE A 76 -4.02 -9.55 -10.76
N ASN A 77 -3.80 -10.74 -10.21
CA ASN A 77 -4.81 -11.76 -9.97
C ASN A 77 -5.50 -11.48 -8.63
N ILE A 78 -6.71 -10.94 -8.66
CA ILE A 78 -7.47 -10.62 -7.45
C ILE A 78 -8.28 -11.84 -7.04
N ILE A 79 -7.84 -12.51 -5.97
CA ILE A 79 -8.46 -13.76 -5.52
C ILE A 79 -9.79 -13.49 -4.79
N GLY A 80 -10.82 -14.27 -5.13
CA GLY A 80 -12.22 -14.04 -4.74
C GLY A 80 -12.46 -14.04 -3.22
N ASN A 81 -11.68 -14.81 -2.45
CA ASN A 81 -11.66 -14.88 -0.98
C ASN A 81 -11.12 -13.59 -0.31
N HIS A 82 -10.65 -12.61 -1.09
CA HIS A 82 -10.35 -11.25 -0.66
C HIS A 82 -11.44 -10.24 -1.02
N THR A 83 -12.48 -10.66 -1.76
CA THR A 83 -13.61 -9.84 -2.19
C THR A 83 -14.89 -10.21 -1.42
N LYS A 84 -15.77 -9.24 -1.21
CA LYS A 84 -17.08 -9.45 -0.52
C LYS A 84 -18.04 -10.35 -1.33
N THR A 85 -17.72 -10.62 -2.59
CA THR A 85 -18.60 -11.29 -3.57
C THR A 85 -18.01 -12.55 -4.18
N GLU A 86 -16.87 -13.04 -3.68
CA GLU A 86 -16.30 -14.35 -4.05
C GLU A 86 -15.98 -14.53 -5.54
N ARG A 87 -15.71 -13.44 -6.27
CA ARG A 87 -15.38 -13.48 -7.71
C ARG A 87 -13.94 -13.11 -7.94
N GLU A 88 -13.19 -14.05 -8.52
CA GLU A 88 -11.86 -13.81 -9.04
C GLU A 88 -11.93 -12.89 -10.27
N ARG A 89 -10.99 -11.97 -10.38
CA ARG A 89 -10.84 -11.12 -11.56
C ARG A 89 -9.38 -10.72 -11.74
N ASP A 90 -9.02 -10.41 -12.98
CA ASP A 90 -7.76 -9.77 -13.29
C ASP A 90 -7.92 -8.25 -13.22
N ALA A 91 -6.90 -7.56 -12.71
CA ALA A 91 -6.74 -6.13 -12.86
C ALA A 91 -5.47 -5.82 -13.65
N PRO A 92 -5.48 -4.78 -14.50
CA PRO A 92 -4.29 -4.41 -15.27
C PRO A 92 -3.20 -3.87 -14.35
N LEU A 93 -1.94 -4.22 -14.64
CA LEU A 93 -0.77 -3.62 -14.03
C LEU A 93 -0.19 -2.58 -14.99
N SER A 94 -0.34 -1.30 -14.67
CA SER A 94 0.29 -0.24 -15.48
C SER A 94 1.82 -0.31 -15.41
N PHE A 95 2.48 0.21 -16.44
CA PHE A 95 3.95 0.30 -16.46
C PHE A 95 4.51 1.04 -15.24
N ARG A 96 3.89 2.15 -14.83
CA ARG A 96 4.33 2.93 -13.67
C ARG A 96 4.14 2.19 -12.34
N ALA A 97 3.04 1.44 -12.19
CA ALA A 97 2.81 0.61 -11.01
C ALA A 97 3.79 -0.56 -10.94
N LYS A 98 4.10 -1.17 -12.09
CA LYS A 98 5.13 -2.22 -12.22
C LYS A 98 6.49 -1.74 -11.76
N LEU A 99 6.95 -0.59 -12.26
CA LEU A 99 8.23 0.00 -11.84
C LEU A 99 8.26 0.30 -10.34
N ALA A 100 7.16 0.82 -9.79
CA ALA A 100 7.05 1.11 -8.36
C ALA A 100 7.14 -0.17 -7.52
N LEU A 101 6.44 -1.24 -7.92
CA LEU A 101 6.52 -2.57 -7.30
C LEU A 101 7.95 -3.13 -7.34
N MET A 102 8.62 -3.06 -8.50
CA MET A 102 10.00 -3.54 -8.64
C MET A 102 10.95 -2.79 -7.71
N LYS A 103 10.82 -1.45 -7.63
CA LYS A 103 11.60 -0.62 -6.70
C LYS A 103 11.36 -1.01 -5.24
N VAL A 104 10.10 -1.27 -4.86
CA VAL A 104 9.77 -1.74 -3.50
C VAL A 104 10.40 -3.10 -3.22
N ARG A 105 10.38 -4.02 -4.20
CA ARG A 105 10.99 -5.35 -4.06
C ARG A 105 12.51 -5.29 -3.91
N GLU A 106 13.15 -4.35 -4.59
CA GLU A 106 14.59 -4.10 -4.48
C GLU A 106 14.97 -3.50 -3.11
N LEU A 107 14.20 -2.53 -2.62
CA LEU A 107 14.47 -1.84 -1.35
C LEU A 107 14.11 -2.70 -0.12
N TYR A 108 13.11 -3.56 -0.26
CA TYR A 108 12.62 -4.45 0.79
C TYR A 108 12.56 -5.88 0.26
N PRO A 109 13.73 -6.51 0.02
CA PRO A 109 13.76 -7.91 -0.33
C PRO A 109 13.13 -8.68 0.82
N THR A 110 11.97 -9.29 0.56
CA THR A 110 11.29 -10.12 1.56
C THR A 110 12.20 -11.30 1.90
N ASP A 111 12.61 -11.42 3.15
CA ASP A 111 13.12 -12.68 3.68
C ASP A 111 12.01 -13.72 3.54
N GLU A 112 12.25 -14.76 2.74
CA GLU A 112 11.33 -15.89 2.56
C GLU A 112 10.96 -16.59 3.89
N ALA A 113 11.63 -16.23 5.00
CA ALA A 113 11.35 -16.68 6.36
C ALA A 113 9.99 -16.22 6.93
N GLU A 114 9.41 -15.10 6.48
CA GLU A 114 8.05 -14.68 6.95
C GLU A 114 6.92 -15.53 6.35
N THR A 115 7.19 -16.26 5.26
CA THR A 115 6.24 -17.21 4.67
C THR A 115 5.97 -18.40 5.59
N SER A 116 6.88 -18.73 6.51
CA SER A 116 6.71 -19.82 7.47
C SER A 116 5.69 -19.51 8.57
N TRP A 117 5.58 -18.24 9.02
CA TRP A 117 4.63 -17.82 10.05
C TRP A 117 3.18 -17.71 9.57
N ASN A 118 2.98 -17.55 8.25
CA ASN A 118 1.65 -17.41 7.66
C ASN A 118 1.07 -18.74 7.14
N GLN A 119 1.90 -19.73 6.77
CA GLN A 119 1.40 -21.07 6.44
C GLN A 119 0.79 -21.80 7.65
N GLU A 120 1.23 -21.50 8.88
CA GLU A 120 0.68 -22.15 10.08
C GLU A 120 -0.69 -21.59 10.53
N LYS A 121 -1.11 -20.43 9.98
CA LYS A 121 -2.37 -19.75 10.38
C LYS A 121 -3.58 -20.10 9.51
N ASP A 122 -3.38 -20.64 8.32
CA ASP A 122 -4.51 -21.08 7.46
C ASP A 122 -5.08 -22.45 7.85
N PHE A 123 -4.49 -23.16 8.82
CA PHE A 123 -4.92 -24.52 9.22
C PHE A 123 -5.63 -24.66 10.57
N ARG A 124 -5.80 -23.60 11.37
CA ARG A 124 -6.50 -23.73 12.66
C ARG A 124 -7.80 -22.95 12.69
N GLY A 125 -8.83 -23.62 12.20
CA GLY A 125 -10.16 -23.44 12.73
C GLY A 125 -10.14 -23.50 14.27
N ARG A 126 -10.92 -22.62 14.89
CA ARG A 126 -11.37 -22.70 16.28
C ARG A 126 -10.24 -22.74 17.33
N LEU A 127 -9.88 -21.58 17.87
CA LEU A 127 -9.69 -21.46 19.33
C LEU A 127 -9.80 -20.01 19.80
N LYS A 128 -10.67 -19.83 20.80
CA LYS A 128 -10.94 -18.59 21.52
C LYS A 128 -9.64 -18.07 22.13
N ARG A 129 -9.38 -16.77 21.97
CA ARG A 129 -8.33 -16.07 22.73
C ARG A 129 -8.89 -15.80 24.14
N PRO A 130 -8.24 -16.23 25.24
CA PRO A 130 -8.40 -15.51 26.49
C PRO A 130 -7.56 -14.22 26.45
N PHE A 131 -8.02 -13.28 27.26
CA PHE A 131 -7.69 -11.85 27.38
C PHE A 131 -6.24 -11.44 27.13
#